data_AF-A0A101FKP8-F1
#
_entry.id   AF-A0A101FKP8-F1
#
_cell.length_a   1.000
_cell.length_b   1.000
_cell.length_c   1.000
_cell.angle_alpha   90.00
_cell.angle_beta   90.00
_cell.angle_gamma   90.00
#
_symmetry.space_group_name_H-M   'P 1'
#
loop_
_entity.id
_entity.type
_entity.pdbx_description
1 polymer ?
#
loop_
_entity_poly.entity_id
_entity_poly.type
_entity_poly.pdbx_seq_one_letter_code
_entity_poly.pdbx_strand_id
1 'polypeptide(L)'
;LDDFQWRTLTERWRRMDEERKRLAETYIYPTPGLNDFLLSVGTSPIEEPVTLESLLKRPEVSYGHIAELSPPREPAIGDLGERIEIEVKYEGYIERERRSCERMERLDGVNIPDDIDYASIPGLLSESRQKLASIRPRTLGQASRISGVTPADIQILSVAIASRRKSA
;
A
#
# COMPACT_ATOMS: atom_id res chain seq x y z
N LEU A 1 -26.13 17.25 2.54
CA LEU A 1 -26.23 16.69 1.19
C LEU A 1 -27.68 16.71 0.81
N ASP A 2 -28.03 17.46 -0.24
CA ASP A 2 -29.36 17.40 -0.82
C ASP A 2 -29.47 16.25 -1.85
N ASP A 3 -30.68 15.98 -2.32
CA ASP A 3 -30.96 14.89 -3.28
C ASP A 3 -30.22 15.04 -4.61
N PHE A 4 -29.94 16.27 -5.03
CA PHE A 4 -29.25 16.56 -6.30
C PHE A 4 -27.74 16.30 -6.17
N GLN A 5 -27.12 16.77 -5.07
CA GLN A 5 -25.74 16.51 -4.70
C GLN A 5 -25.50 15.01 -4.53
N TRP A 6 -26.43 14.31 -3.88
CA TRP A 6 -26.33 12.86 -3.68
C TRP A 6 -26.35 12.07 -5.00
N ARG A 7 -27.28 12.41 -5.91
CA ARG A 7 -27.37 11.79 -7.24
C ARG A 7 -26.10 12.03 -8.06
N THR A 8 -25.56 13.25 -8.02
CA THR A 8 -24.33 13.61 -8.73
C THR A 8 -23.12 12.81 -8.22
N LEU A 9 -22.98 12.68 -6.90
CA LEU A 9 -21.92 11.88 -6.28
C LEU A 9 -22.04 10.40 -6.63
N THR A 10 -23.24 9.83 -6.52
CA THR A 10 -23.47 8.41 -6.77
C THR A 10 -23.23 8.04 -8.22
N GLU A 11 -23.65 8.89 -9.16
CA GLU A 11 -23.38 8.69 -10.59
C GLU A 11 -21.88 8.75 -10.89
N ARG A 12 -21.15 9.68 -10.25
CA ARG A 12 -19.70 9.76 -10.39
C ARG A 12 -19.00 8.51 -9.85
N TRP A 13 -19.41 7.98 -8.69
CA TRP A 13 -18.87 6.74 -8.14
C TRP A 13 -19.18 5.53 -9.02
N ARG A 14 -20.41 5.40 -9.51
CA ARG A 14 -20.79 4.34 -10.45
C ARG A 14 -19.89 4.32 -11.68
N ARG A 15 -19.64 5.49 -12.28
CA ARG A 15 -18.74 5.63 -13.44
C ARG A 15 -17.29 5.28 -13.12
N MET A 16 -16.80 5.68 -11.94
CA MET A 16 -15.46 5.27 -11.48
C MET A 16 -15.36 3.75 -11.41
N ASP A 17 -16.33 3.10 -10.75
CA ASP A 17 -16.31 1.65 -10.55
C ASP A 17 -16.40 0.89 -11.87
N GLU A 18 -17.26 1.34 -12.79
CA GLU A 18 -17.40 0.74 -14.13
C GLU A 18 -16.12 0.85 -14.94
N GLU A 19 -15.46 2.01 -14.92
CA GLU A 19 -14.23 2.22 -15.65
C GLU A 19 -13.06 1.44 -15.01
N ARG A 20 -12.97 1.41 -13.68
CA ARG A 20 -12.01 0.56 -12.96
C ARG A 20 -12.17 -0.90 -13.35
N LYS A 21 -13.41 -1.39 -13.38
CA LYS A 21 -13.73 -2.75 -13.81
C LYS A 21 -13.31 -3.00 -15.25
N ARG A 22 -13.61 -2.07 -16.17
CA ARG A 22 -13.17 -2.15 -17.56
C ARG A 22 -11.64 -2.26 -17.66
N LEU A 23 -10.91 -1.41 -16.94
CA LEU A 23 -9.45 -1.42 -16.97
C LEU A 23 -8.86 -2.73 -16.45
N ALA A 24 -9.46 -3.31 -15.40
CA ALA A 24 -9.01 -4.56 -14.81
C ALA A 24 -9.37 -5.80 -15.65
N GLU A 25 -10.50 -5.80 -16.36
CA GLU A 25 -11.00 -6.96 -17.10
C GLU A 25 -10.67 -6.93 -18.60
N THR A 26 -10.25 -5.79 -19.15
CA THR A 26 -9.91 -5.66 -20.57
C THR A 26 -8.45 -6.00 -20.81
N TYR A 27 -8.21 -7.07 -21.56
CA TYR A 27 -6.89 -7.48 -22.01
C TYR A 27 -6.54 -6.90 -23.38
N ILE A 28 -5.28 -6.50 -23.52
CA ILE A 28 -4.66 -6.16 -24.80
C ILE A 28 -3.60 -7.20 -25.12
N TYR A 29 -3.44 -7.48 -26.41
CA TYR A 29 -2.56 -8.53 -26.91
C TYR A 29 -1.35 -7.90 -27.60
N PRO A 30 -0.17 -8.52 -27.49
CA PRO A 30 1.04 -8.05 -28.16
C PRO A 30 0.82 -8.05 -29.67
N THR A 31 0.87 -6.87 -30.28
CA THR A 31 0.86 -6.69 -31.74
C THR A 31 1.96 -5.70 -32.12
N PRO A 32 2.50 -5.75 -33.36
CA PRO A 32 3.51 -4.78 -33.80
C PRO A 32 3.06 -3.34 -33.59
N GLY A 33 1.83 -2.99 -34.01
CA GLY A 33 1.30 -1.63 -33.84
C GLY A 33 1.14 -1.19 -32.39
N LEU A 34 0.71 -2.09 -31.48
CA LEU A 34 0.66 -1.78 -30.05
C LEU A 34 2.06 -1.55 -29.49
N ASN A 35 3.02 -2.40 -29.83
CA ASN A 35 4.38 -2.28 -29.32
C ASN A 35 5.09 -1.03 -29.86
N ASP A 36 4.83 -0.65 -31.12
CA ASP A 36 5.30 0.62 -31.69
C ASP A 36 4.69 1.82 -30.94
N PHE A 37 3.39 1.76 -30.61
CA PHE A 37 2.74 2.78 -29.79
C PHE A 37 3.37 2.87 -28.39
N LEU A 38 3.58 1.74 -27.70
CA LEU A 38 4.21 1.69 -26.38
C LEU A 38 5.62 2.31 -26.39
N LEU A 39 6.41 1.99 -27.42
CA LEU A 39 7.73 2.60 -27.62
C LEU A 39 7.64 4.10 -27.86
N SER A 40 6.65 4.58 -28.62
CA SER A 40 6.44 6.01 -28.86
C SER A 40 6.06 6.79 -27.60
N VAL A 41 5.35 6.14 -26.67
CA VAL A 41 5.01 6.67 -25.33
C VAL A 41 6.20 6.62 -24.38
N GLY A 42 7.26 5.89 -24.73
CA GLY A 42 8.48 5.75 -23.92
C GLY A 42 8.45 4.60 -22.92
N THR A 43 7.53 3.64 -23.07
CA THR A 43 7.45 2.43 -22.25
C THR A 43 7.90 1.19 -23.02
N SER A 44 8.35 0.16 -22.30
CA SER A 44 8.71 -1.14 -22.87
C SER A 44 7.52 -1.82 -23.60
N PRO A 45 7.77 -2.61 -24.65
CA PRO A 45 6.75 -3.42 -25.30
C PRO A 45 6.19 -4.49 -24.35
N ILE A 46 5.14 -5.18 -24.77
CA ILE A 46 4.61 -6.37 -24.11
C ILE A 46 4.86 -7.61 -24.96
N GLU A 47 5.10 -8.74 -24.30
CA GLU A 47 5.29 -10.06 -24.93
C GLU A 47 4.12 -11.02 -24.64
N GLU A 48 3.39 -10.77 -23.56
CA GLU A 48 2.21 -11.52 -23.13
C GLU A 48 1.01 -10.59 -23.01
N PRO A 49 -0.23 -11.12 -23.06
CA PRO A 49 -1.43 -10.31 -22.85
C PRO A 49 -1.43 -9.67 -21.45
N VAL A 50 -1.72 -8.38 -21.39
CA VAL A 50 -1.82 -7.62 -20.13
C VAL A 50 -3.15 -6.88 -20.05
N THR A 51 -3.57 -6.52 -18.85
CA THR A 51 -4.76 -5.67 -18.66
C THR A 51 -4.42 -4.20 -18.93
N LEU A 52 -5.43 -3.39 -19.27
CA LEU A 52 -5.27 -1.95 -19.38
C LEU A 52 -4.81 -1.32 -18.05
N GLU A 53 -5.30 -1.83 -16.92
CA GLU A 53 -4.84 -1.40 -15.59
C GLU A 53 -3.33 -1.65 -15.40
N SER A 54 -2.84 -2.81 -15.82
CA SER A 54 -1.41 -3.15 -15.73
C SER A 54 -0.54 -2.20 -16.56
N LEU A 55 -1.00 -1.80 -17.75
CA LEU A 55 -0.34 -0.74 -18.51
C LEU A 55 -0.39 0.60 -17.78
N LEU A 56 -1.54 0.98 -17.22
CA LEU A 56 -1.72 2.27 -16.52
C LEU A 56 -0.90 2.38 -15.24
N LYS A 57 -0.48 1.24 -14.65
CA LYS A 57 0.51 1.19 -13.56
C LYS A 57 1.91 1.63 -13.99
N ARG A 58 2.21 1.69 -15.30
CA ARG A 58 3.49 2.20 -15.80
C ARG A 58 3.50 3.72 -15.76
N PRO A 59 4.56 4.35 -15.22
CA PRO A 59 4.57 5.79 -14.98
C PRO A 59 4.42 6.62 -16.26
N GLU A 60 4.92 6.12 -17.39
CA GLU A 60 4.88 6.77 -18.72
C GLU A 60 3.48 6.69 -19.38
N VAL A 61 2.63 5.77 -18.93
CA VAL A 61 1.30 5.56 -19.52
C VAL A 61 0.27 6.41 -18.78
N SER A 62 -0.48 7.23 -19.53
CA SER A 62 -1.58 8.05 -19.01
C SER A 62 -2.93 7.40 -19.30
N TYR A 63 -3.98 7.86 -18.62
CA TYR A 63 -5.35 7.46 -18.95
C TYR A 63 -5.72 7.86 -20.40
N GLY A 64 -5.18 8.98 -20.90
CA GLY A 64 -5.35 9.41 -22.29
C GLY A 64 -4.82 8.37 -23.29
N HIS A 65 -3.62 7.82 -23.05
CA HIS A 65 -3.05 6.75 -23.88
C HIS A 65 -3.93 5.49 -23.85
N ILE A 66 -4.48 5.14 -22.68
CA ILE A 66 -5.41 4.01 -22.54
C ILE A 66 -6.70 4.25 -23.34
N ALA A 67 -7.24 5.47 -23.30
CA ALA A 67 -8.45 5.83 -24.05
C ALA A 67 -8.22 5.82 -25.58
N GLU A 68 -7.00 6.09 -26.05
CA GLU A 68 -6.63 5.96 -27.46
C GLU A 68 -6.55 4.49 -27.89
N LEU A 69 -5.92 3.63 -27.07
CA LEU A 69 -5.80 2.19 -27.34
C LEU A 69 -7.13 1.43 -27.21
N SER A 70 -7.93 1.80 -26.22
CA SER A 70 -9.20 1.15 -25.89
C SER A 70 -10.18 2.22 -25.38
N PRO A 71 -10.93 2.86 -26.30
CA PRO A 71 -11.89 3.89 -25.95
C PRO A 71 -12.92 3.39 -24.92
N PRO A 72 -13.21 4.18 -23.86
CA PRO A 72 -14.25 3.83 -22.91
C PRO A 72 -15.63 3.90 -23.58
N ARG A 73 -16.61 3.17 -23.02
CA ARG A 73 -17.99 3.15 -23.54
C ARG A 73 -18.66 4.52 -23.48
N GLU A 74 -18.33 5.28 -22.45
CA GLU A 74 -18.71 6.67 -22.29
C GLU A 74 -17.45 7.49 -22.05
N PRO A 75 -17.33 8.70 -22.62
CA PRO A 75 -16.22 9.59 -22.30
C PRO A 75 -16.13 9.82 -20.78
N ALA A 76 -14.91 9.81 -20.26
CA ALA A 76 -14.67 10.21 -18.87
C ALA A 76 -15.22 11.63 -18.66
N ILE A 77 -16.09 11.81 -17.66
CA ILE A 77 -16.62 13.13 -17.33
C ILE A 77 -15.53 13.92 -16.60
N GLY A 78 -15.15 15.07 -17.14
CA GLY A 78 -14.26 16.02 -16.46
C GLY A 78 -12.92 15.39 -16.05
N ASP A 79 -12.64 15.42 -14.75
CA ASP A 79 -11.41 14.98 -14.09
C ASP A 79 -11.37 13.46 -13.77
N LEU A 80 -12.38 12.69 -14.19
CA LEU A 80 -12.52 11.27 -13.84
C LEU A 80 -11.32 10.42 -14.29
N GLY A 81 -10.83 10.62 -15.52
CA GLY A 81 -9.71 9.85 -16.06
C GLY A 81 -8.40 10.10 -15.31
N GLU A 82 -8.10 11.36 -15.00
CA GLU A 82 -6.94 11.75 -14.18
C GLU A 82 -7.02 11.14 -12.79
N ARG A 83 -8.19 11.18 -12.16
CA ARG A 83 -8.39 10.58 -10.85
C ARG A 83 -8.17 9.06 -10.85
N ILE A 84 -8.68 8.38 -11.87
CA ILE A 84 -8.45 6.93 -12.05
C ILE A 84 -6.96 6.66 -12.24
N GLU A 85 -6.27 7.43 -13.07
CA GLU A 85 -4.82 7.31 -13.26
C GLU A 85 -4.06 7.43 -11.92
N ILE A 86 -4.35 8.46 -11.14
CA ILE A 86 -3.76 8.66 -9.81
C ILE A 86 -4.06 7.46 -8.92
N GLU A 87 -5.33 7.08 -8.78
CA GLU A 87 -5.71 5.98 -7.90
C GLU A 87 -5.08 4.64 -8.34
N VAL A 88 -4.86 4.39 -9.64
CA VAL A 88 -4.15 3.17 -10.11
C VAL A 88 -2.67 3.25 -9.75
N LYS A 89 -1.99 4.35 -10.09
CA LYS A 89 -0.54 4.50 -9.92
C LYS A 89 -0.13 4.49 -8.45
N TYR A 90 -0.98 5.01 -7.56
CA TYR A 90 -0.69 5.13 -6.13
C TYR A 90 -1.25 3.99 -5.27
N GLU A 91 -2.07 3.08 -5.82
CA GLU A 91 -2.70 1.97 -5.08
C GLU A 91 -1.68 1.17 -4.25
N GLY A 92 -0.56 0.76 -4.86
CA GLY A 92 0.46 -0.05 -4.17
C GLY A 92 1.19 0.70 -3.05
N TYR A 93 1.32 2.03 -3.18
CA TYR A 93 1.91 2.88 -2.14
C TYR A 93 0.95 3.06 -0.98
N ILE A 94 -0.32 3.34 -1.27
CA ILE A 94 -1.37 3.48 -0.27
C ILE A 94 -1.53 2.19 0.53
N GLU A 95 -1.55 1.04 -0.14
CA GLU A 95 -1.66 -0.27 0.51
C GLU A 95 -0.43 -0.57 1.39
N ARG A 96 0.78 -0.18 0.95
CA ARG A 96 2.00 -0.31 1.76
C ARG A 96 1.94 0.54 3.02
N GLU A 97 1.53 1.80 2.88
CA GLU A 97 1.38 2.71 4.01
C GLU A 97 0.32 2.22 4.99
N ARG A 98 -0.83 1.77 4.48
CA ARG A 98 -1.90 1.18 5.30
C ARG A 98 -1.38 0.00 6.13
N ARG A 99 -0.64 -0.93 5.51
CA ARG A 99 -0.02 -2.07 6.23
C ARG A 99 0.99 -1.62 7.28
N SER A 100 1.69 -0.51 7.05
CA SER A 100 2.61 0.09 8.01
C SER A 100 1.86 0.64 9.23
N CYS A 101 0.78 1.41 8.98
CA CYS A 101 -0.11 1.91 10.03
C CYS A 101 -0.71 0.78 10.86
N GLU A 102 -1.29 -0.23 10.22
CA GLU A 102 -1.87 -1.39 10.92
C GLU A 102 -0.83 -2.13 11.78
N ARG A 103 0.41 -2.25 11.31
CA ARG A 103 1.49 -2.85 12.10
C ARG A 103 1.81 -2.00 13.34
N MET A 104 1.88 -0.69 13.18
CA MET A 104 2.18 0.22 14.28
C MET A 104 1.07 0.20 15.34
N GLU A 105 -0.20 0.24 14.91
CA GLU A 105 -1.35 0.11 15.80
C GLU A 105 -1.31 -1.20 16.61
N ARG A 106 -0.98 -2.33 15.96
CA ARG A 106 -0.81 -3.61 16.66
C ARG A 106 0.28 -3.54 17.72
N LEU A 107 1.42 -2.90 17.43
CA LEU A 107 2.53 -2.77 18.39
C LEU A 107 2.17 -1.86 19.57
N ASP A 108 1.44 -0.77 19.34
CA ASP A 108 0.97 0.11 20.40
C ASP A 108 -0.03 -0.60 21.34
N GLY A 109 -0.76 -1.61 20.86
CA GLY A 109 -1.63 -2.46 21.69
C GLY A 109 -0.92 -3.54 22.52
N VAL A 110 0.38 -3.76 22.35
CA VAL A 110 1.13 -4.78 23.11
C VAL A 110 1.87 -4.13 24.28
N ASN A 111 1.34 -4.36 25.49
CA ASN A 111 1.98 -3.91 26.72
C ASN A 111 3.23 -4.71 27.04
N ILE A 112 4.27 -3.99 27.48
CA ILE A 112 5.49 -4.56 28.03
C ILE A 112 5.31 -4.65 29.55
N PRO A 113 5.49 -5.82 30.17
CA PRO A 113 5.45 -5.95 31.64
C PRO A 113 6.48 -5.06 32.33
N ASP A 114 6.09 -4.36 33.40
CA ASP A 114 6.97 -3.42 34.11
C ASP A 114 8.23 -4.08 34.71
N ASP A 115 8.11 -5.36 35.07
CA ASP A 115 9.14 -6.19 35.68
C ASP A 115 9.96 -7.00 34.65
N ILE A 116 9.83 -6.71 33.35
CA ILE A 116 10.61 -7.39 32.32
C ILE A 116 12.11 -7.18 32.55
N ASP A 117 12.87 -8.27 32.52
CA ASP A 117 14.34 -8.23 32.53
C ASP A 117 14.89 -8.30 31.11
N TYR A 118 15.17 -7.12 30.53
CA TYR A 118 15.77 -7.02 29.20
C TYR A 118 17.15 -7.67 29.09
N ALA A 119 17.90 -7.81 30.19
CA ALA A 119 19.22 -8.45 30.17
C ALA A 119 19.12 -9.96 29.91
N SER A 120 18.02 -10.57 30.34
CA SER A 120 17.75 -12.00 30.17
C SER A 120 17.29 -12.40 28.76
N ILE A 121 16.92 -11.43 27.91
CA ILE A 121 16.35 -11.71 26.59
C ILE A 121 17.46 -12.03 25.58
N PRO A 122 17.54 -13.27 25.07
CA PRO A 122 18.58 -13.66 24.13
C PRO A 122 18.37 -12.99 22.77
N GLY A 123 19.47 -12.58 22.13
CA GLY A 123 19.47 -12.00 20.79
C GLY A 123 19.21 -10.49 20.73
N LEU A 124 18.79 -9.84 21.83
CA LEU A 124 18.72 -8.37 21.85
C LEU A 124 20.13 -7.77 21.80
N LEU A 125 20.30 -6.78 20.90
CA LEU A 125 21.54 -6.03 20.82
C LEU A 125 21.84 -5.33 22.15
N SER A 126 23.13 -5.20 22.48
CA SER A 126 23.55 -4.57 23.74
C SER A 126 23.07 -3.12 23.84
N GLU A 127 23.12 -2.38 22.72
CA GLU A 127 22.60 -1.01 22.64
C GLU A 127 21.09 -0.96 22.89
N SER A 128 20.32 -1.83 22.22
CA SER A 128 18.88 -1.95 22.41
C SER A 128 18.52 -2.31 23.85
N ARG A 129 19.23 -3.26 24.47
CA ARG A 129 19.04 -3.62 25.89
C ARG A 129 19.28 -2.43 26.81
N GLN A 130 20.37 -1.69 26.62
CA GLN A 130 20.68 -0.51 27.43
C GLN A 130 19.59 0.56 27.30
N LYS A 131 19.16 0.84 26.07
CA LYS A 131 18.13 1.86 25.80
C LYS A 131 16.76 1.46 26.33
N LEU A 132 16.34 0.21 26.12
CA LEU A 132 15.07 -0.32 26.64
C LEU A 132 15.05 -0.33 28.17
N ALA A 133 16.16 -0.74 28.80
CA ALA A 133 16.28 -0.75 30.26
C ALA A 133 16.29 0.66 30.88
N SER A 134 16.86 1.65 30.17
CA SER A 134 16.90 3.05 30.59
C SER A 134 15.55 3.76 30.39
N ILE A 135 14.92 3.60 29.23
CA ILE A 135 13.70 4.33 28.86
C ILE A 135 12.45 3.67 29.45
N ARG A 136 12.47 2.34 29.65
CA ARG A 136 11.34 1.55 30.18
C ARG A 136 10.02 1.83 29.44
N PRO A 137 9.95 1.57 28.12
CA PRO A 137 8.73 1.78 27.35
C PRO A 137 7.60 0.88 27.88
N ARG A 138 6.36 1.40 27.85
CA ARG A 138 5.15 0.69 28.29
C ARG A 138 4.57 -0.23 27.23
N THR A 139 4.84 0.06 25.95
CA THR A 139 4.33 -0.71 24.81
C THR A 139 5.43 -1.02 23.81
N LEU A 140 5.24 -2.07 23.00
CA LEU A 140 6.16 -2.38 21.91
C LEU A 140 6.23 -1.26 20.86
N GLY A 141 5.11 -0.55 20.64
CA GLY A 141 5.09 0.61 19.75
C GLY A 141 5.92 1.77 20.29
N GLN A 142 5.92 2.00 21.61
CA GLN A 142 6.83 2.99 22.20
C GLN A 142 8.29 2.54 22.06
N ALA A 143 8.57 1.25 22.30
CA ALA A 143 9.90 0.69 22.15
C ALA A 143 10.45 0.84 20.72
N SER A 144 9.62 0.67 19.69
CA SER A 144 10.03 0.75 18.28
C SER A 144 10.41 2.17 17.83
N ARG A 145 9.95 3.20 18.55
CA ARG A 145 10.29 4.61 18.30
C ARG A 145 11.59 5.05 18.98
N ILE A 146 12.21 4.19 19.79
CA ILE A 146 13.48 4.50 20.45
C ILE A 146 14.61 4.39 19.42
N SER A 147 15.32 5.49 19.20
CA SER A 147 16.48 5.52 18.32
C SER A 147 17.50 4.45 18.72
N GLY A 148 17.94 3.62 17.77
CA GLY A 148 18.87 2.51 17.99
C GLY A 148 18.23 1.22 18.49
N VAL A 149 16.91 1.17 18.68
CA VAL A 149 16.17 -0.10 18.79
C VAL A 149 15.72 -0.50 17.40
N THR A 150 16.16 -1.67 16.92
CA THR A 150 15.90 -2.11 15.55
C THR A 150 14.57 -2.87 15.42
N PRO A 151 14.00 -2.99 14.21
CA PRO A 151 12.84 -3.86 13.98
C PRO A 151 13.08 -5.32 14.42
N ALA A 152 14.31 -5.82 14.30
CA ALA A 152 14.66 -7.17 14.77
C ALA A 152 14.57 -7.29 16.30
N ASP A 153 15.06 -6.28 17.03
CA ASP A 153 14.94 -6.23 18.49
C ASP A 153 13.47 -6.22 18.95
N ILE A 154 12.60 -5.49 18.25
CA ILE A 154 11.17 -5.46 18.56
C ILE A 154 10.52 -6.84 18.36
N GLN A 155 10.94 -7.60 17.34
CA GLN A 155 10.45 -8.96 17.15
C GLN A 155 10.90 -9.90 18.27
N ILE A 156 12.17 -9.83 18.65
CA ILE A 156 12.73 -10.62 19.76
C ILE A 156 11.98 -10.30 21.07
N LEU A 157 11.77 -9.01 21.35
CA LEU A 157 11.04 -8.55 22.52
C LEU A 157 9.57 -9.01 22.49
N SER A 158 8.91 -8.95 21.33
CA SER A 158 7.54 -9.45 21.15
C SER A 158 7.43 -10.94 21.47
N VAL A 159 8.38 -11.75 21.00
CA VAL A 159 8.42 -13.19 21.28
C VAL A 159 8.65 -13.45 22.77
N ALA A 160 9.55 -12.71 23.42
CA ALA A 160 9.81 -12.85 24.85
C ALA A 160 8.60 -12.49 25.72
N ILE A 161 7.83 -11.46 25.34
CA ILE A 161 6.58 -11.09 26.02
C ILE A 161 5.51 -12.19 25.82
N ALA A 162 5.39 -12.72 24.61
CA ALA A 162 4.42 -13.77 24.28
C ALA A 162 4.72 -15.10 24.98
N SER A 163 5.98 -15.50 25.12
CA SER A 163 6.36 -16.73 25.82
C SER A 163 6.05 -16.64 27.31
N ARG A 164 6.32 -15.49 27.94
CA ARG A 164 6.03 -15.25 29.35
C ARG A 164 4.54 -15.35 29.69
N ARG A 165 3.66 -14.87 28.80
CA ARG A 165 2.20 -14.97 28.95
C ARG A 165 1.66 -16.41 28.91
N LYS A 166 2.37 -17.36 28.29
CA LYS A 166 1.94 -18.77 28.23
C LYS A 166 2.39 -19.58 29.45
N SER A 167 3.34 -19.06 30.22
CA SER A 167 3.93 -19.71 31.39
C SER A 167 3.35 -19.19 32.72
N ALA A 168 2.45 -18.22 32.66
CA ALA A 168 1.68 -17.66 33.78
C ALA A 168 0.21 -18.09 33.64
#